data_AF-A0A3M1M8U5-F1
#
_entry.id   AF-A0A3M1M8U5-F1
#
_cell.length_a   1.000
_cell.length_b   1.000
_cell.length_c   1.000
_cell.angle_alpha   90.00
_cell.angle_beta   90.00
_cell.angle_gamma   90.00
#
_symmetry.space_group_name_H-M   'P 1'
#
loop_
_entity.id
_entity.type
_entity.pdbx_description
1 polymer ?
#
loop_
_entity_poly.entity_id
_entity_poly.type
_entity_poly.pdbx_seq_one_letter_code
_entity_poly.pdbx_strand_id
1 'polypeptide(L)'
;MDNTESQESGILVAPLEGNAMEPESPNIPGPNPYAASAHCDSGVTHSAQPLPTFVTVMAIVSLIFCLLRLLIAGAGVVGLVMMHQAQAFEEAGLSRIGMYLEVISGFGMVLFGIPGNLLILLKKPAGFYLGWLLVVATLANLASGLIQAAGMMAGVGLDSPEGIGMLIGAGLTVVLRGTILVLYIFALVMFRKWTTSQRARADQIFSTQ
;
A
#
# COMPACT_ATOMS: atom_id res chain seq x y z
N MET A 1 -42.50 -15.84 26.25
CA MET A 1 -42.02 -14.53 25.74
C MET A 1 -41.93 -14.67 24.23
N ASP A 2 -43.03 -14.97 23.57
CA ASP A 2 -44.14 -14.05 23.22
C ASP A 2 -43.70 -12.93 22.28
N ASN A 3 -43.89 -13.20 20.99
CA ASN A 3 -44.65 -12.39 20.03
C ASN A 3 -44.50 -10.87 20.12
N THR A 4 -43.95 -10.28 19.06
CA THR A 4 -44.49 -9.02 18.52
C THR A 4 -44.10 -8.88 17.05
N GLU A 5 -44.94 -9.47 16.20
CA GLU A 5 -45.16 -9.02 14.83
C GLU A 5 -45.57 -7.53 14.86
N SER A 6 -44.91 -6.71 14.05
CA SER A 6 -45.39 -5.36 13.69
C SER A 6 -45.72 -5.34 12.21
N GLN A 7 -46.92 -5.84 11.97
CA GLN A 7 -48.00 -5.31 11.15
C GLN A 7 -47.73 -4.08 10.26
N GLU A 8 -47.97 -4.32 8.97
CA GLU A 8 -48.53 -3.46 7.91
C GLU A 8 -48.52 -1.93 8.03
N SER A 9 -48.01 -1.31 6.96
CA SER A 9 -48.57 -0.06 6.43
C SER A 9 -48.51 -0.13 4.90
N GLY A 10 -49.50 -0.80 4.31
CA GLY A 10 -49.72 -0.81 2.87
C GLY A 10 -50.12 0.58 2.39
N ILE A 11 -49.21 1.23 1.65
CA ILE A 11 -49.52 2.46 0.91
C ILE A 11 -50.10 2.03 -0.44
N LEU A 12 -51.41 2.19 -0.55
CA LEU A 12 -52.18 2.01 -1.78
C LEU A 12 -51.87 3.17 -2.73
N VAL A 13 -50.98 2.95 -3.70
CA VAL A 13 -50.70 3.90 -4.78
C VAL A 13 -51.66 3.60 -5.94
N ALA A 14 -52.57 4.54 -6.21
CA ALA A 14 -53.50 4.46 -7.33
C ALA A 14 -52.75 4.51 -8.68
N PRO A 15 -53.16 3.73 -9.70
CA PRO A 15 -52.62 3.86 -11.04
C PRO A 15 -53.23 5.10 -11.72
N LEU A 16 -52.39 6.11 -11.99
CA LEU A 16 -52.73 7.22 -12.88
C LEU A 16 -52.56 6.73 -14.33
N GLU A 17 -53.69 6.36 -14.96
CA GLU A 17 -53.80 6.26 -16.42
C GLU A 17 -53.62 7.66 -17.03
N GLY A 18 -52.37 8.00 -17.34
CA GLY A 18 -52.01 9.18 -18.12
C GLY A 18 -51.95 8.83 -19.59
N ASN A 19 -52.90 9.37 -20.36
CA ASN A 19 -52.96 9.34 -21.82
C ASN A 19 -51.59 9.56 -22.47
N ALA A 20 -51.16 8.57 -23.25
CA ALA A 20 -50.00 8.64 -24.11
C ALA A 20 -50.26 9.65 -25.25
N MET A 21 -49.64 10.83 -25.15
CA MET A 21 -49.35 11.65 -26.31
C MET A 21 -48.01 11.16 -26.85
N GLU A 22 -48.05 10.43 -27.96
CA GLU A 22 -46.84 9.95 -28.65
C GLU A 22 -46.00 11.17 -29.06
N PRO A 23 -44.80 11.37 -28.50
CA PRO A 23 -43.91 12.40 -28.97
C PRO A 23 -43.45 12.01 -30.38
N GLU A 24 -43.63 12.91 -31.35
CA GLU A 24 -42.97 12.83 -32.64
C GLU A 24 -41.51 12.45 -32.43
N SER A 25 -41.13 11.30 -33.00
CA SER A 25 -39.77 10.77 -32.94
C SER A 25 -38.80 11.88 -33.33
N PRO A 26 -37.95 12.38 -32.41
CA PRO A 26 -36.90 13.32 -32.76
C PRO A 26 -36.08 12.67 -33.87
N ASN A 27 -35.81 13.42 -34.94
CA ASN A 27 -34.92 12.99 -36.00
C ASN A 27 -33.52 12.81 -35.38
N ILE A 28 -33.22 11.60 -34.92
CA ILE A 28 -31.97 11.28 -34.23
C ILE A 28 -30.88 11.27 -35.31
N PRO A 29 -29.95 12.24 -35.33
CA PRO A 29 -28.78 12.14 -36.19
C PRO A 29 -28.08 10.82 -35.84
N GLY A 30 -27.74 10.06 -36.89
CA GLY A 30 -27.25 8.69 -36.79
C GLY A 30 -26.21 8.50 -35.67
N PRO A 31 -26.16 7.31 -35.06
CA PRO A 31 -25.41 7.05 -33.83
C PRO A 31 -23.99 7.58 -33.95
N ASN A 32 -23.65 8.54 -33.07
CA ASN A 32 -22.30 9.03 -32.96
C ASN A 32 -21.38 7.82 -32.68
N PRO A 33 -20.46 7.46 -33.59
CA PRO A 33 -19.59 6.28 -33.41
C PRO A 33 -18.61 6.43 -32.23
N TYR A 34 -18.56 7.62 -31.61
CA TYR A 34 -17.77 7.92 -30.42
C TYR A 34 -18.61 8.08 -29.15
N ALA A 35 -19.94 8.02 -29.23
CA ALA A 35 -20.76 7.89 -28.04
C ALA A 35 -20.59 6.46 -27.51
N ALA A 36 -19.83 6.31 -26.42
CA ALA A 36 -19.78 5.07 -25.66
C ALA A 36 -21.23 4.60 -25.46
N SER A 37 -21.53 3.41 -25.97
CA SER A 37 -22.84 2.80 -25.92
C SER A 37 -23.34 2.79 -24.47
N ALA A 38 -24.20 3.74 -24.13
CA ALA A 38 -25.07 3.68 -22.96
C ALA A 38 -26.16 2.65 -23.25
N HIS A 39 -25.75 1.41 -23.50
CA HIS A 39 -26.63 0.27 -23.56
C HIS A 39 -27.00 -0.04 -22.11
N CYS A 40 -28.20 0.39 -21.71
CA CYS A 40 -28.90 -0.17 -20.56
C CYS A 40 -29.22 -1.63 -20.89
N ASP A 41 -28.21 -2.48 -20.76
CA ASP A 41 -28.38 -3.92 -20.80
C ASP A 41 -28.55 -4.39 -19.36
N SER A 42 -29.68 -5.03 -19.07
CA SER A 42 -29.92 -5.76 -17.81
C SER A 42 -29.14 -7.09 -17.80
N GLY A 43 -27.95 -7.08 -18.41
CA GLY A 43 -27.06 -8.21 -18.61
C GLY A 43 -25.83 -8.04 -17.75
N VAL A 44 -25.68 -8.94 -16.77
CA VAL A 44 -24.47 -9.25 -15.99
C VAL A 44 -23.30 -8.31 -16.27
N THR A 45 -23.32 -7.13 -15.65
CA THR A 45 -22.12 -6.29 -15.63
C THR A 45 -21.07 -7.10 -14.89
N HIS A 46 -20.07 -7.59 -15.60
CA HIS A 46 -18.85 -8.15 -15.02
C HIS A 46 -18.13 -7.03 -14.27
N SER A 47 -18.69 -6.63 -13.13
CA SER A 47 -18.11 -5.66 -12.22
C SER A 47 -16.73 -6.20 -11.85
N ALA A 48 -15.69 -5.49 -12.30
CA ALA A 48 -14.32 -5.88 -12.06
C ALA A 48 -14.15 -6.06 -10.55
N GLN A 49 -13.90 -7.31 -10.11
CA GLN A 49 -13.93 -7.63 -8.70
C GLN A 49 -13.05 -6.65 -7.91
N PRO A 50 -13.58 -6.04 -6.83
CA PRO A 50 -12.81 -5.09 -6.05
C PRO A 50 -11.61 -5.80 -5.42
N LEU A 51 -10.52 -5.05 -5.24
CA LEU A 51 -9.39 -5.55 -4.44
C LEU A 51 -9.88 -5.81 -3.01
N PRO A 52 -9.34 -6.81 -2.31
CA PRO A 52 -9.63 -6.99 -0.89
C PRO A 52 -9.25 -5.70 -0.13
N THR A 53 -10.18 -5.15 0.64
CA THR A 53 -10.02 -3.87 1.36
C THR A 53 -8.74 -3.83 2.19
N PHE A 54 -8.38 -4.95 2.83
CA PHE A 54 -7.14 -5.08 3.60
C PHE A 54 -5.88 -4.80 2.77
N VAL A 55 -5.80 -5.32 1.54
CA VAL A 55 -4.64 -5.11 0.66
C VAL A 55 -4.54 -3.63 0.26
N THR A 56 -5.68 -3.01 -0.05
CA THR A 56 -5.73 -1.59 -0.41
C THR A 56 -5.28 -0.69 0.74
N VAL A 57 -5.81 -0.91 1.94
CA VAL A 57 -5.44 -0.13 3.13
C VAL A 57 -3.95 -0.31 3.45
N MET A 58 -3.45 -1.54 3.42
CA MET A 58 -2.02 -1.81 3.67
C MET A 58 -1.10 -1.19 2.63
N ALA A 59 -1.49 -1.19 1.35
CA ALA A 59 -0.72 -0.52 0.30
C ALA A 59 -0.65 1.00 0.52
N ILE A 60 -1.76 1.64 0.90
CA ILE A 60 -1.81 3.08 1.22
C ILE A 60 -0.94 3.39 2.44
N VAL A 61 -1.10 2.63 3.53
CA VAL A 61 -0.31 2.80 4.75
C VAL A 61 1.19 2.64 4.46
N SER A 62 1.57 1.60 3.70
CA SER A 62 2.95 1.38 3.28
C SER A 62 3.49 2.54 2.42
N LEU A 63 2.67 3.13 1.56
CA LEU A 63 3.04 4.28 0.74
C LEU A 63 3.29 5.53 1.61
N ILE A 64 2.44 5.81 2.60
CA ILE A 64 2.65 6.90 3.57
C ILE A 64 3.96 6.69 4.34
N PHE A 65 4.21 5.47 4.82
CA PHE A 65 5.47 5.16 5.51
C PHE A 65 6.69 5.27 4.58
N CYS A 66 6.58 4.92 3.30
CA CYS A 66 7.66 5.12 2.34
C CYS A 66 7.95 6.62 2.13
N LEU A 67 6.92 7.48 2.10
CA LEU A 67 7.11 8.93 2.01
C LEU A 67 7.75 9.51 3.25
N LEU A 68 7.29 9.13 4.45
CA LEU A 68 7.94 9.51 5.71
C LEU A 68 9.40 9.06 5.73
N ARG A 69 9.68 7.87 5.19
CA ARG A 69 11.03 7.33 5.12
C ARG A 69 11.92 8.07 4.12
N LEU A 70 11.37 8.57 3.02
CA LEU A 70 12.07 9.45 2.11
C LEU A 70 12.51 10.73 2.82
N LEU A 71 11.64 11.31 3.66
CA LEU A 71 11.99 12.50 4.45
C LEU A 71 13.12 12.22 5.44
N ILE A 72 13.04 11.11 6.19
CA ILE A 72 14.07 10.72 7.16
C ILE A 72 15.40 10.41 6.45
N ALA A 73 15.36 9.66 5.34
CA ALA A 73 16.55 9.37 4.54
C ALA A 73 17.16 10.66 3.97
N GLY A 74 16.33 11.61 3.53
CA GLY A 74 16.77 12.94 3.09
C GLY A 74 17.46 13.72 4.20
N ALA A 75 16.91 13.71 5.41
CA ALA A 75 17.56 14.30 6.59
C ALA A 75 18.90 13.61 6.90
N GLY A 76 18.99 12.28 6.74
CA GLY A 76 20.23 11.52 6.86
C GLY A 76 21.30 11.94 5.84
N VAL A 77 20.91 12.21 4.59
CA VAL A 77 21.81 12.75 3.56
C VAL A 77 22.31 14.14 3.94
N VAL A 78 21.45 15.02 4.46
CA VAL A 78 21.88 16.33 4.94
C VAL A 78 22.87 16.19 6.11
N GLY A 79 22.59 15.28 7.05
CA GLY A 79 23.51 14.96 8.15
C GLY A 79 24.88 14.49 7.66
N LEU A 80 24.92 13.59 6.68
CA LEU A 80 26.14 13.14 6.01
C LEU A 80 26.95 14.31 5.44
N VAL A 81 26.29 15.22 4.72
CA VAL A 81 26.95 16.36 4.09
C VAL A 81 27.51 17.33 5.14
N MET A 82 26.74 17.61 6.20
CA MET A 82 27.18 18.47 7.31
C MET A 82 28.38 17.88 8.06
N MET A 83 28.35 16.56 8.32
CA MET A 83 29.47 15.87 8.96
C MET A 83 30.71 15.79 8.07
N HIS A 84 30.57 15.73 6.75
CA HIS A 84 31.73 15.72 5.85
C HIS A 84 32.52 17.03 5.90
N GLN A 85 31.87 18.16 6.19
CA GLN A 85 32.53 19.45 6.33
C GLN A 85 33.23 19.62 7.68
N ALA A 86 32.72 18.98 8.72
CA ALA A 86 33.41 18.89 10.00
C ALA A 86 34.48 17.79 9.91
N GLN A 87 35.74 18.15 9.64
CA GLN A 87 36.89 17.23 9.53
C GLN A 87 37.14 16.32 10.76
N ALA A 88 36.33 16.41 11.81
CA ALA A 88 36.40 15.54 12.97
C ALA A 88 35.65 14.23 12.68
N PHE A 89 36.30 13.17 12.20
CA PHE A 89 35.85 11.78 12.41
C PHE A 89 36.84 10.78 11.81
N GLU A 90 38.04 10.67 12.38
CA GLU A 90 38.99 9.61 12.03
C GLU A 90 38.73 8.31 12.83
N GLU A 91 38.10 8.37 14.01
CA GLU A 91 37.97 7.19 14.89
C GLU A 91 36.68 6.37 14.77
N ALA A 92 35.67 6.79 13.98
CA ALA A 92 34.38 6.07 13.88
C ALA A 92 34.16 5.35 12.54
N GLY A 93 35.14 4.57 12.08
CA GLY A 93 35.07 3.84 10.79
C GLY A 93 33.80 2.99 10.61
N LEU A 94 33.33 2.33 11.68
CA LEU A 94 32.09 1.54 11.69
C LEU A 94 30.82 2.40 11.54
N SER A 95 30.83 3.64 12.04
CA SER A 95 29.68 4.53 11.95
C SER A 95 29.41 5.01 10.53
N ARG A 96 30.46 5.15 9.70
CA ARG A 96 30.31 5.59 8.30
C ARG A 96 29.60 4.53 7.46
N ILE A 97 30.00 3.26 7.59
CA ILE A 97 29.42 2.14 6.83
C ILE A 97 27.93 2.00 7.15
N GLY A 98 27.55 2.07 8.43
CA GLY A 98 26.15 2.01 8.86
C GLY A 98 25.30 3.11 8.22
N MET A 99 25.81 4.34 8.19
CA MET A 99 25.11 5.48 7.62
C MET A 99 24.93 5.37 6.09
N TYR A 100 25.95 4.90 5.35
CA TYR A 100 25.80 4.63 3.91
C TYR A 100 24.78 3.52 3.65
N LEU A 101 24.81 2.43 4.43
CA LEU A 101 23.83 1.35 4.30
C LEU A 101 22.42 1.83 4.61
N GLU A 102 22.24 2.71 5.60
CA GLU A 102 20.94 3.28 5.93
C GLU A 102 20.40 4.13 4.78
N VAL A 103 21.22 5.00 4.20
CA VAL A 103 20.82 5.84 3.06
C VAL A 103 20.51 4.99 1.83
N ILE A 104 21.39 4.06 1.46
CA ILE A 104 21.19 3.19 0.29
C ILE A 104 19.94 2.34 0.47
N SER A 105 19.76 1.73 1.64
CA SER A 105 18.57 0.92 1.92
C SER A 105 17.29 1.77 2.00
N GLY A 106 17.38 3.00 2.51
CA GLY A 106 16.30 3.99 2.50
C GLY A 106 15.86 4.36 1.09
N PHE A 107 16.81 4.72 0.22
CA PHE A 107 16.53 4.99 -1.19
C PHE A 107 15.98 3.76 -1.92
N GLY A 108 16.53 2.57 -1.66
CA GLY A 108 16.02 1.32 -2.20
C GLY A 108 14.55 1.09 -1.83
N MET A 109 14.17 1.32 -0.57
CA MET A 109 12.77 1.23 -0.16
C MET A 109 11.87 2.22 -0.87
N VAL A 110 12.31 3.45 -1.10
CA VAL A 110 11.52 4.44 -1.83
C VAL A 110 11.38 4.03 -3.30
N LEU A 111 12.50 3.64 -3.92
CA LEU A 111 12.58 3.28 -5.33
C LEU A 111 11.75 2.04 -5.67
N PHE A 112 11.68 1.04 -4.79
CA PHE A 112 10.87 -0.15 -5.01
C PHE A 112 9.48 -0.04 -4.38
N GLY A 113 9.36 0.64 -3.25
CA GLY A 113 8.12 0.70 -2.46
C GLY A 113 7.05 1.57 -3.08
N ILE A 114 7.39 2.76 -3.58
CA ILE A 114 6.41 3.63 -4.25
C ILE A 114 5.83 2.96 -5.51
N PRO A 115 6.64 2.55 -6.52
CA PRO A 115 6.09 1.91 -7.70
C PRO A 115 5.50 0.53 -7.39
N GLY A 116 6.04 -0.23 -6.42
CA GLY A 116 5.49 -1.52 -6.02
C GLY A 116 4.07 -1.39 -5.46
N ASN A 117 3.87 -0.50 -4.49
CA ASN A 117 2.55 -0.25 -3.90
C ASN A 117 1.58 0.35 -4.92
N LEU A 118 2.04 1.25 -5.80
CA LEU A 118 1.23 1.80 -6.88
C LEU A 118 0.78 0.71 -7.87
N LEU A 119 1.68 -0.20 -8.27
CA LEU A 119 1.34 -1.31 -9.17
C LEU A 119 0.36 -2.29 -8.53
N ILE A 120 0.46 -2.53 -7.22
CA ILE A 120 -0.53 -3.34 -6.47
C ILE A 120 -1.91 -2.67 -6.52
N LEU A 121 -1.99 -1.35 -6.32
CA LEU A 121 -3.25 -0.59 -6.44
C LEU A 121 -3.81 -0.62 -7.87
N LEU A 122 -2.94 -0.59 -8.87
CA LEU A 122 -3.31 -0.73 -10.29
C LEU A 122 -3.60 -2.19 -10.70
N LYS A 123 -3.66 -3.13 -9.74
CA LYS A 123 -3.93 -4.56 -9.95
C LYS A 123 -2.94 -5.25 -10.89
N LYS A 124 -1.71 -4.73 -11.04
CA LYS A 124 -0.68 -5.28 -11.93
C LYS A 124 0.12 -6.37 -11.20
N PRO A 125 0.36 -7.55 -11.82
CA PRO A 125 1.08 -8.65 -11.17
C PRO A 125 2.55 -8.30 -10.89
N ALA A 126 3.13 -7.38 -11.65
CA ALA A 126 4.49 -6.87 -11.42
C ALA A 126 4.65 -6.29 -10.01
N GLY A 127 3.60 -5.69 -9.44
CA GLY A 127 3.61 -5.12 -8.09
C GLY A 127 3.96 -6.14 -7.00
N PHE A 128 3.66 -7.42 -7.21
CA PHE A 128 4.03 -8.49 -6.26
C PHE A 128 5.54 -8.66 -6.15
N TYR A 129 6.27 -8.65 -7.27
CA TYR A 129 7.73 -8.79 -7.27
C TYR A 129 8.41 -7.58 -6.64
N LEU A 130 7.94 -6.37 -6.95
CA LEU A 130 8.44 -5.15 -6.29
C LEU A 130 8.12 -5.14 -4.80
N GLY A 131 6.96 -5.66 -4.38
CA GLY A 131 6.60 -5.82 -2.97
C GLY A 131 7.58 -6.72 -2.21
N TRP A 132 8.05 -7.81 -2.81
CA TRP A 132 9.08 -8.66 -2.19
C TRP A 132 10.45 -7.98 -2.13
N LEU A 133 10.83 -7.22 -3.17
CA LEU A 133 12.04 -6.41 -3.11
C LEU A 133 11.98 -5.37 -1.99
N LEU A 134 10.80 -4.76 -1.77
CA LEU A 134 10.57 -3.85 -0.64
C LEU A 134 10.75 -4.58 0.70
N VAL A 135 10.24 -5.80 0.85
CA VAL A 135 10.42 -6.62 2.06
C VAL A 135 11.91 -6.85 2.33
N VAL A 136 12.68 -7.26 1.31
CA VAL A 136 14.14 -7.48 1.44
C VAL A 136 14.87 -6.19 1.80
N ALA A 137 14.54 -5.07 1.13
CA ALA A 137 15.12 -3.77 1.45
C ALA A 137 14.79 -3.34 2.89
N THR A 138 13.58 -3.62 3.36
CA THR A 138 13.14 -3.33 4.73
C THR A 138 13.92 -4.14 5.76
N LEU A 139 14.13 -5.43 5.51
CA LEU A 139 14.97 -6.29 6.35
C LEU A 139 16.42 -5.81 6.39
N ALA A 140 16.99 -5.45 5.23
CA ALA A 140 18.36 -4.93 5.15
C ALA A 140 18.52 -3.63 5.96
N ASN A 141 17.56 -2.73 5.91
CA ASN A 141 17.59 -1.51 6.71
C ASN A 141 17.39 -1.77 8.20
N LEU A 142 16.55 -2.75 8.56
CA LEU A 142 16.38 -3.14 9.96
C LEU A 142 17.71 -3.70 10.51
N ALA A 143 18.39 -4.54 9.74
CA ALA A 143 19.72 -5.05 10.09
C ALA A 143 20.77 -3.93 10.18
N SER A 144 20.82 -2.99 9.23
CA SER A 144 21.76 -1.87 9.29
C SER A 144 21.50 -0.97 10.50
N GLY A 145 20.23 -0.71 10.84
CA GLY A 145 19.85 0.05 12.02
C GLY A 145 20.26 -0.64 13.33
N LEU A 146 20.16 -1.97 13.40
CA LEU A 146 20.65 -2.73 14.56
C LEU A 146 22.17 -2.66 14.70
N ILE A 147 22.91 -2.80 13.59
CA ILE A 147 24.38 -2.69 13.58
C ILE A 147 24.82 -1.30 14.04
N GLN A 148 24.15 -0.25 13.56
CA GLN A 148 24.43 1.13 13.94
C GLN A 148 24.10 1.39 15.41
N ALA A 149 22.93 0.96 15.88
CA ALA A 149 22.53 1.09 17.28
C ALA A 149 23.51 0.37 18.21
N ALA A 150 23.95 -0.85 17.84
CA ALA A 150 24.95 -1.59 18.60
C ALA A 150 26.31 -0.85 18.64
N GLY A 151 26.75 -0.28 17.52
CA GLY A 151 27.97 0.51 17.45
C GLY A 151 27.92 1.78 18.31
N MET A 152 26.78 2.48 18.33
CA MET A 152 26.61 3.69 19.15
C MET A 152 26.55 3.37 20.65
N MET A 153 25.88 2.28 21.04
CA MET A 153 25.84 1.85 22.45
C MET A 153 27.22 1.48 22.99
N ALA A 154 28.10 0.91 22.16
CA ALA A 154 29.48 0.62 22.55
C ALA A 154 30.28 1.88 22.88
N GLY A 155 29.94 3.04 22.31
CA GLY A 155 30.63 4.31 22.56
C GLY A 155 30.06 5.14 23.72
N VAL A 156 28.74 5.11 23.94
CA VAL A 156 28.06 6.00 24.90
C VAL A 156 27.88 5.37 26.30
N GLY A 157 28.01 4.04 26.40
CA GLY A 157 27.77 3.30 27.65
C GLY A 157 26.27 3.25 28.03
N LEU A 158 25.87 2.24 28.79
CA LEU A 158 24.46 2.05 29.20
C LEU A 158 24.07 2.85 30.44
N ASP A 159 25.04 3.37 31.19
CA ASP A 159 24.80 4.09 32.44
C ASP A 159 24.41 5.56 32.21
N SER A 160 24.53 6.06 30.97
CA SER A 160 24.11 7.41 30.62
C SER A 160 22.61 7.45 30.29
N PRO A 161 21.89 8.54 30.64
CA PRO A 161 20.50 8.74 30.22
C PRO A 161 20.33 8.70 28.68
N GLU A 162 21.36 9.10 27.95
CA GLU A 162 21.44 9.08 26.50
C GLU A 162 21.44 7.65 25.95
N GLY A 163 22.21 6.74 26.56
CA GLY A 163 22.25 5.32 26.20
C GLY A 163 20.89 4.63 26.38
N ILE A 164 20.21 4.91 27.49
CA ILE A 164 18.86 4.36 27.77
C ILE A 164 17.84 4.87 26.74
N GLY A 165 17.86 6.17 26.45
CA GLY A 165 16.98 6.76 25.44
C GLY A 165 17.19 6.14 24.05
N MET A 166 18.45 5.92 23.67
CA MET A 166 18.82 5.29 22.40
C MET A 166 18.35 3.83 22.33
N LEU A 167 18.51 3.06 23.40
CA LEU A 167 18.07 1.67 23.48
C LEU A 167 16.55 1.54 23.33
N ILE A 168 15.79 2.37 24.05
CA ILE A 168 14.32 2.37 23.98
C ILE A 168 13.86 2.79 22.57
N GLY A 169 14.46 3.85 22.01
CA GLY A 169 14.14 4.34 20.67
C GLY A 169 14.43 3.32 19.58
N ALA A 170 15.58 2.65 19.64
CA ALA A 170 15.96 1.58 18.72
C ALA A 170 15.02 0.38 18.85
N GLY A 171 14.73 -0.06 20.07
CA GLY A 171 13.81 -1.17 20.34
C GLY A 171 12.40 -0.90 19.80
N LEU A 172 11.84 0.28 20.09
CA LEU A 172 10.52 0.67 19.59
C LEU A 172 10.50 0.72 18.06
N THR A 173 11.54 1.27 17.45
CA THR A 173 11.66 1.37 15.98
C THR A 173 11.69 -0.02 15.34
N VAL A 174 12.43 -0.97 15.93
CA VAL A 174 12.51 -2.36 15.45
C VAL A 174 11.16 -3.06 15.56
N VAL A 175 10.47 -2.93 16.71
CA VAL A 175 9.15 -3.55 16.92
C VAL A 175 8.11 -3.00 15.95
N LEU A 176 8.06 -1.67 15.80
CA LEU A 176 7.10 -1.02 14.90
C LEU A 176 7.35 -1.40 13.44
N ARG A 177 8.62 -1.36 12.98
CA ARG A 177 8.98 -1.77 11.62
C ARG A 177 8.72 -3.25 11.39
N GLY A 178 9.05 -4.11 12.36
CA GLY A 178 8.79 -5.55 12.30
C GLY A 178 7.29 -5.83 12.16
N THR A 179 6.45 -5.18 12.96
CA THR A 179 4.99 -5.34 12.91
C THR A 179 4.43 -4.96 11.55
N ILE A 180 4.79 -3.78 11.04
CA ILE A 180 4.33 -3.31 9.71
C ILE A 180 4.81 -4.27 8.61
N LEU A 181 6.05 -4.77 8.72
CA LEU A 181 6.60 -5.72 7.76
C LEU A 181 5.82 -7.04 7.73
N VAL A 182 5.48 -7.61 8.89
CA VAL A 182 4.67 -8.84 8.97
C VAL A 182 3.29 -8.63 8.37
N LEU A 183 2.62 -7.52 8.71
CA LEU A 183 1.32 -7.18 8.14
C LEU A 183 1.39 -7.00 6.62
N TYR A 184 2.47 -6.40 6.12
CA TYR A 184 2.70 -6.21 4.69
C TYR A 184 2.93 -7.53 3.96
N ILE A 185 3.72 -8.46 4.54
CA ILE A 185 3.90 -9.81 4.00
C ILE A 185 2.55 -10.53 3.91
N PHE A 186 1.72 -10.42 4.95
CA PHE A 186 0.37 -11.00 4.94
C PHE A 186 -0.49 -10.41 3.81
N ALA A 187 -0.43 -9.09 3.59
CA ALA A 187 -1.11 -8.43 2.48
C ALA A 187 -0.62 -8.94 1.11
N LEU A 188 0.69 -9.15 0.93
CA LEU A 188 1.25 -9.71 -0.31
C LEU A 188 0.79 -11.16 -0.56
N VAL A 189 0.74 -11.99 0.48
CA VAL A 189 0.22 -13.37 0.37
C VAL A 189 -1.26 -13.37 -0.02
N MET A 190 -2.06 -12.48 0.58
CA MET A 190 -3.47 -12.31 0.24
C MET A 190 -3.64 -11.83 -1.21
N PHE A 191 -2.82 -10.88 -1.66
CA PHE A 191 -2.81 -10.40 -3.04
C PHE A 191 -2.45 -11.50 -4.04
N ARG A 192 -1.47 -12.37 -3.71
CA ARG A 192 -1.12 -13.54 -4.54
C ARG A 192 -2.29 -14.51 -4.68
N LYS A 193 -2.99 -14.81 -3.58
CA LYS A 193 -4.18 -15.69 -3.63
C LYS A 193 -5.27 -15.06 -4.49
N TRP A 194 -5.54 -13.77 -4.31
CA TRP A 194 -6.52 -13.04 -5.11
C TRP A 194 -6.18 -13.03 -6.61
N THR A 195 -4.95 -12.72 -6.99
CA THR A 195 -4.52 -12.70 -8.41
C THR A 195 -4.60 -14.09 -9.06
N THR A 196 -4.31 -15.16 -8.31
CA THR A 196 -4.43 -16.54 -8.80
C THR A 196 -5.89 -16.90 -9.07
N SER A 197 -6.81 -16.54 -8.16
CA SER A 197 -8.25 -16.76 -8.36
C SER A 197 -8.81 -16.00 -9.56
N GLN A 198 -8.29 -14.80 -9.86
CA GLN A 198 -8.71 -14.06 -11.06
C GLN A 198 -8.28 -14.76 -12.36
N ARG A 199 -7.06 -15.31 -12.40
CA ARG A 199 -6.58 -16.07 -13.56
C ARG A 199 -7.41 -17.32 -13.81
N ALA A 200 -7.66 -18.10 -12.77
CA ALA A 200 -8.48 -19.31 -12.88
C ALA A 200 -9.90 -19.02 -13.42
N ARG A 201 -10.50 -17.88 -13.04
CA ARG A 201 -11.80 -17.44 -13.56
C ARG A 201 -11.71 -16.98 -15.03
N ALA A 202 -10.65 -16.30 -15.41
CA ALA A 202 -10.44 -15.90 -16.80
C ALA A 202 -10.35 -17.13 -17.71
N ASP A 203 -9.60 -18.15 -17.28
CA ASP A 203 -9.43 -19.40 -18.04
C ASP A 203 -10.76 -20.15 -18.24
N GLN A 204 -11.65 -20.15 -17.23
CA GLN A 204 -12.98 -20.75 -17.34
C GLN A 204 -13.84 -20.08 -18.41
N ILE A 205 -13.80 -18.74 -18.50
CA ILE A 205 -14.57 -17.98 -19.50
C ILE A 205 -14.12 -18.32 -20.93
N PHE A 206 -12.81 -18.49 -21.14
CA PHE A 206 -12.28 -18.87 -22.46
C PHE A 206 -12.60 -20.32 -22.84
N SER A 207 -12.75 -21.23 -21.89
CA SER A 207 -13.07 -22.63 -22.18
C SER A 207 -14.52 -22.89 -22.61
N THR A 208 -15.41 -21.91 -22.40
CA THR A 208 -16.84 -22.01 -22.74
C THR A 208 -17.21 -21.40 -24.10
N GLN A 209 -16.24 -20.84 -24.82
CA GLN A 209 -16.40 -20.32 -26.19
C GLN A 209 -15.78 -21.27 -27.21
#